data_AF-A0A1H4XT93-F1
#
_entry.id   AF-A0A1H4XT93-F1
#
_cell.length_a   1.000
_cell.length_b   1.000
_cell.length_c   1.000
_cell.angle_alpha   90.00
_cell.angle_beta   90.00
_cell.angle_gamma   90.00
#
_symmetry.space_group_name_H-M   'P 1'
#
loop_
_entity.id
_entity.type
_entity.pdbx_description
1 polymer ?
#
loop_
_entity_poly.entity_id
_entity_poly.type
_entity_poly.pdbx_seq_one_letter_code
_entity_poly.pdbx_strand_id
1 'polypeptide(L)'
;MNDSPLTLARAEDRDWLALDADDRVIGRGGPSRRAGFISVDAWTAAAFDLIAQALLAELPPPLFTLVADGDDELLAAWQRHGFAPHRRETLYRIPLDPPPAVTPPGAWRVRSAPGVAPFLAVHADPADTAAVAVIEEAGGYPVETNVELVRS
;
A
#
# COMPACT_ATOMS: atom_id res chain seq x y z
N MET A 1 -0.21 1.00 -30.40
CA MET A 1 0.52 0.77 -29.13
C MET A 1 1.66 -0.15 -29.49
N ASN A 2 2.90 0.26 -29.26
CA ASN A 2 4.05 -0.53 -29.68
C ASN A 2 4.20 -1.66 -28.65
N ASP A 3 3.78 -2.87 -29.00
CA ASP A 3 3.92 -4.06 -28.16
C ASP A 3 5.39 -4.51 -28.18
N SER A 4 6.27 -3.70 -27.59
CA SER A 4 7.66 -4.13 -27.36
C SER A 4 7.63 -5.37 -26.47
N PRO A 5 8.40 -6.42 -26.81
CA PRO A 5 8.42 -7.65 -26.03
C PRO A 5 8.87 -7.34 -24.60
N LEU A 6 8.11 -7.84 -23.63
CA LEU A 6 8.46 -7.75 -22.22
C LEU A 6 9.07 -9.06 -21.77
N THR A 7 10.09 -8.98 -20.91
CA THR A 7 10.68 -10.16 -20.26
C THR A 7 10.62 -10.02 -18.75
N LEU A 8 10.59 -11.16 -18.06
CA LEU A 8 10.68 -11.22 -16.60
C LEU A 8 12.08 -11.64 -16.19
N ALA A 9 12.63 -10.94 -15.20
CA ALA A 9 13.82 -11.36 -14.47
C ALA A 9 13.56 -11.37 -12.97
N ARG A 10 14.49 -11.99 -12.23
CA ARG A 10 14.48 -12.04 -10.77
C ARG A 10 15.57 -11.13 -10.22
N ALA A 11 15.22 -10.22 -9.32
CA ALA A 11 16.16 -9.41 -8.57
C ALA A 11 16.81 -10.22 -7.43
N GLU A 12 17.92 -9.72 -6.88
CA GLU A 12 18.63 -10.36 -5.75
C GLU A 12 17.77 -10.47 -4.49
N ASP A 13 16.90 -9.49 -4.25
CA ASP A 13 15.93 -9.46 -3.15
C ASP A 13 14.67 -10.30 -3.43
N ARG A 14 14.68 -11.05 -4.54
CA ARG A 14 13.60 -11.92 -4.99
C ARG A 14 12.33 -11.20 -5.46
N ASP A 15 12.45 -9.93 -5.85
CA ASP A 15 11.40 -9.27 -6.60
C ASP A 15 11.41 -9.71 -8.08
N TRP A 16 10.25 -9.67 -8.72
CA TRP A 16 10.10 -9.79 -10.16
C TRP A 16 10.33 -8.43 -10.82
N LEU A 17 11.11 -8.41 -11.89
CA LEU A 17 11.37 -7.25 -12.72
C LEU A 17 10.78 -7.47 -14.11
N ALA A 18 9.99 -6.51 -14.62
CA ALA A 18 9.62 -6.46 -16.03
C ALA A 18 10.60 -5.58 -16.79
N LEU A 19 11.19 -6.14 -17.84
CA LEU A 19 12.13 -5.44 -18.71
C LEU A 19 11.53 -5.22 -20.09
N ASP A 20 11.82 -4.07 -20.69
CA ASP A 20 11.53 -3.81 -22.10
C ASP A 20 12.59 -4.45 -23.04
N ALA A 21 12.46 -4.21 -24.33
CA ALA A 21 13.36 -4.76 -25.35
C ALA A 21 14.82 -4.24 -25.26
N ASP A 22 15.05 -3.14 -24.52
CA ASP A 22 16.36 -2.54 -24.30
C ASP A 22 16.93 -2.92 -22.91
N ASP A 23 16.39 -3.97 -22.27
CA ASP A 23 16.73 -4.43 -20.92
C ASP A 23 16.52 -3.36 -19.83
N ARG A 24 15.65 -2.37 -20.06
CA ARG A 24 15.31 -1.38 -19.03
C ARG A 24 14.22 -1.93 -18.14
N VAL A 25 14.42 -1.80 -16.83
CA VAL A 25 13.39 -2.12 -15.84
C VAL A 25 12.26 -1.10 -15.94
N ILE A 26 11.09 -1.55 -16.39
CA ILE A 26 9.87 -0.75 -16.52
C ILE A 26 8.78 -1.17 -15.51
N GLY A 27 9.08 -2.16 -14.68
CA GLY A 27 8.23 -2.56 -13.58
C GLY A 27 8.95 -3.47 -12.60
N ARG A 28 8.46 -3.47 -11.36
CA ARG A 28 8.97 -4.25 -10.24
C ARG A 28 7.82 -4.66 -9.33
N GLY A 29 7.87 -5.88 -8.82
CA GLY A 29 6.91 -6.30 -7.79
C GLY A 29 7.37 -7.49 -6.98
N GLY A 30 6.84 -7.57 -5.76
CA GLY A 30 7.34 -8.50 -4.76
C GLY A 30 6.51 -8.49 -3.48
N PRO A 31 6.85 -9.39 -2.52
CA PRO A 31 6.34 -9.33 -1.18
C PRO A 31 6.69 -8.01 -0.50
N SER A 32 5.69 -7.37 0.10
CA SER A 32 5.87 -6.23 0.98
C SER A 32 6.41 -6.67 2.36
N ARG A 33 6.84 -5.70 3.17
CA ARG A 33 7.30 -5.97 4.54
C ARG A 33 6.22 -6.57 5.45
N ARG A 34 4.95 -6.24 5.19
CA ARG A 34 3.81 -6.83 5.89
C ARG A 34 3.53 -8.22 5.32
N ALA A 35 3.54 -9.24 6.16
CA ALA A 35 3.37 -10.62 5.72
C ALA A 35 2.06 -10.81 4.95
N GLY A 36 2.12 -11.53 3.82
CA GLY A 36 0.99 -11.75 2.92
C GLY A 36 0.66 -10.58 1.99
N PHE A 37 1.32 -9.43 2.13
CA PHE A 37 1.12 -8.30 1.23
C PHE A 37 2.07 -8.36 0.05
N ILE A 38 1.59 -7.93 -1.12
CA ILE A 38 2.36 -7.76 -2.34
C ILE A 38 2.16 -6.35 -2.90
N SER A 39 3.17 -5.85 -3.61
CA SER A 39 3.10 -4.59 -4.34
C SER A 39 3.66 -4.78 -5.73
N VAL A 40 3.09 -4.06 -6.70
CA VAL A 40 3.59 -3.95 -8.06
C VAL A 40 3.61 -2.48 -8.42
N ASP A 41 4.77 -2.02 -8.87
CA ASP A 41 4.97 -0.70 -9.47
C ASP A 41 5.42 -0.91 -10.92
N ALA A 42 4.71 -0.34 -11.88
CA ALA A 42 4.97 -0.56 -13.29
C ALA A 42 4.53 0.63 -14.13
N TRP A 43 5.31 0.94 -15.17
CA TRP A 43 5.03 2.07 -16.06
C TRP A 43 3.91 1.77 -17.06
N THR A 44 3.56 0.49 -17.24
CA THR A 44 2.54 0.05 -18.20
C THR A 44 1.68 -1.06 -17.62
N ALA A 45 0.42 -1.12 -18.06
CA ALA A 45 -0.50 -2.19 -17.68
C ALA A 45 0.03 -3.59 -18.05
N ALA A 46 0.72 -3.72 -19.19
CA ALA A 46 1.31 -4.99 -19.61
C ALA A 46 2.43 -5.47 -18.67
N ALA A 47 3.31 -4.55 -18.24
CA ALA A 47 4.34 -4.86 -17.25
C ALA A 47 3.72 -5.20 -15.88
N PHE A 48 2.69 -4.46 -15.47
CA PHE A 48 1.92 -4.76 -14.26
C PHE A 48 1.35 -6.17 -14.30
N ASP A 49 0.64 -6.51 -15.38
CA ASP A 49 -0.03 -7.80 -15.52
C ASP A 49 0.95 -8.97 -15.54
N LEU A 50 2.09 -8.79 -16.21
CA LEU A 50 3.16 -9.77 -16.28
C LEU A 50 3.73 -10.07 -14.89
N ILE A 51 4.02 -9.03 -14.09
CA ILE A 51 4.55 -9.17 -12.73
C ILE A 51 3.49 -9.77 -11.80
N ALA A 52 2.25 -9.27 -11.86
CA ALA A 52 1.16 -9.75 -11.01
C ALA A 52 0.91 -11.25 -11.24
N GLN A 53 0.86 -11.71 -12.49
CA GLN A 53 0.72 -13.13 -12.80
C GLN A 53 1.86 -13.98 -12.24
N ALA A 54 3.11 -13.50 -12.32
CA ALA A 54 4.26 -14.20 -11.77
C ALA A 54 4.20 -14.32 -10.24
N LEU A 55 3.80 -13.25 -9.55
CA LEU A 55 3.58 -13.27 -8.10
C LEU A 55 2.47 -14.25 -7.70
N LEU A 56 1.33 -14.20 -8.40
CA LEU A 56 0.17 -15.04 -8.12
C LEU A 56 0.40 -16.53 -8.39
N ALA A 57 1.31 -16.86 -9.31
CA ALA A 57 1.71 -18.24 -9.57
C ALA A 57 2.66 -18.81 -8.50
N GLU A 58 3.44 -17.96 -7.85
CA GLU A 58 4.47 -18.36 -6.88
C GLU A 58 3.97 -18.34 -5.42
N LEU A 59 3.14 -17.36 -5.06
CA LEU A 59 2.79 -17.08 -3.68
C LEU A 59 1.45 -17.73 -3.28
N PRO A 60 1.37 -18.34 -2.09
CA PRO A 60 0.13 -18.95 -1.62
C PRO A 60 -0.90 -17.88 -1.20
N PRO A 61 -2.20 -18.11 -1.42
CA PRO A 61 -3.25 -17.26 -0.84
C PRO A 61 -3.39 -17.47 0.68
N PRO A 62 -4.03 -16.50 1.40
CA PRO A 62 -4.55 -15.24 0.89
C PRO A 62 -3.44 -14.22 0.62
N LEU A 63 -3.61 -13.42 -0.43
CA LEU A 63 -2.72 -12.31 -0.78
C LEU A 63 -3.44 -10.98 -0.60
N PHE A 64 -2.69 -9.99 -0.14
CA PHE A 64 -3.20 -8.65 0.13
C PHE A 64 -2.39 -7.60 -0.63
N THR A 65 -3.01 -6.46 -0.90
CA THR A 65 -2.30 -5.28 -1.38
C THR A 65 -3.00 -4.02 -0.86
N LEU A 66 -2.31 -2.88 -0.90
CA LEU A 66 -2.86 -1.57 -0.55
C LEU A 66 -2.87 -0.70 -1.80
N VAL A 67 -3.99 -0.02 -2.04
CA VAL A 67 -4.15 0.97 -3.10
C VAL A 67 -4.60 2.28 -2.47
N ALA A 68 -4.02 3.40 -2.88
CA ALA A 68 -4.48 4.71 -2.39
C ALA A 68 -5.97 4.90 -2.71
N ASP A 69 -6.74 5.41 -1.75
CA ASP A 69 -8.17 5.69 -1.97
C ASP A 69 -8.30 6.80 -3.03
N GLY A 70 -8.92 6.47 -4.17
CA GLY A 70 -9.00 7.33 -5.36
C GLY A 70 -8.04 6.96 -6.50
N ASP A 71 -7.15 5.98 -6.33
CA ASP A 71 -6.36 5.41 -7.44
C ASP A 71 -7.17 4.33 -8.17
N ASP A 72 -8.12 4.78 -8.99
CA ASP A 72 -9.05 3.93 -9.72
C ASP A 72 -8.34 3.04 -10.76
N GLU A 73 -7.22 3.50 -11.33
CA GLU A 73 -6.45 2.74 -12.32
C GLU A 73 -5.74 1.55 -11.67
N LEU A 74 -5.04 1.79 -10.55
CA LEU A 74 -4.37 0.72 -9.80
C LEU A 74 -5.38 -0.24 -9.18
N LEU A 75 -6.51 0.26 -8.69
CA LEU A 75 -7.62 -0.57 -8.21
C LEU A 75 -8.14 -1.49 -9.31
N ALA A 76 -8.44 -0.94 -10.50
CA ALA A 76 -8.91 -1.72 -11.64
C ALA A 76 -7.86 -2.73 -12.10
N ALA A 77 -6.56 -2.37 -12.07
CA ALA A 77 -5.47 -3.27 -12.39
C ALA A 77 -5.48 -4.50 -11.47
N TRP A 78 -5.53 -4.32 -10.15
CA TRP A 78 -5.60 -5.43 -9.20
C TRP A 78 -6.89 -6.27 -9.32
N GLN A 79 -8.03 -5.63 -9.58
CA GLN A 79 -9.30 -6.34 -9.78
C GLN A 79 -9.26 -7.30 -10.98
N ARG A 80 -8.55 -6.96 -12.06
CA ARG A 80 -8.33 -7.87 -13.21
C ARG A 80 -7.59 -9.14 -12.81
N HIS A 81 -6.83 -9.11 -11.71
CA HIS A 81 -6.11 -10.26 -11.14
C HIS A 81 -6.85 -10.95 -9.99
N GLY A 82 -8.13 -10.63 -9.79
CA GLY A 82 -9.01 -11.31 -8.83
C GLY A 82 -8.91 -10.78 -7.40
N PHE A 83 -8.33 -9.60 -7.20
CA PHE A 83 -8.39 -8.90 -5.91
C PHE A 83 -9.75 -8.19 -5.76
N ALA A 84 -10.27 -8.16 -4.54
CA ALA A 84 -11.48 -7.43 -4.19
C ALA A 84 -11.24 -6.52 -2.98
N PRO A 85 -11.93 -5.36 -2.88
CA PRO A 85 -11.88 -4.52 -1.68
C PRO A 85 -12.24 -5.31 -0.42
N HIS A 86 -11.41 -5.20 0.60
CA HIS A 86 -11.59 -5.85 1.90
C HIS A 86 -11.96 -4.83 2.98
N ARG A 87 -11.11 -3.82 3.19
CA ARG A 87 -11.35 -2.72 4.15
C ARG A 87 -10.58 -1.46 3.77
N ARG A 88 -10.86 -0.36 4.46
CA ARG A 88 -10.06 0.87 4.37
C ARG A 88 -9.13 1.00 5.57
N GLU A 89 -7.96 1.56 5.35
CA GLU A 89 -6.96 1.86 6.37
C GLU A 89 -6.52 3.31 6.20
N THR A 90 -6.90 4.18 7.15
CA THR A 90 -6.51 5.60 7.16
C THR A 90 -5.39 5.81 8.16
N LEU A 91 -4.30 6.42 7.70
CA LEU A 91 -3.25 6.96 8.55
C LEU A 91 -3.67 8.34 9.07
N TYR A 92 -3.72 8.49 10.39
CA TYR A 92 -3.95 9.77 11.05
C TYR A 92 -2.67 10.30 11.68
N ARG A 93 -2.52 11.63 11.67
CA ARG A 93 -1.47 12.35 12.38
C ARG A 93 -2.07 13.11 13.55
N ILE A 94 -1.48 12.93 14.73
CA ILE A 94 -1.91 13.50 16.01
C ILE A 94 -0.76 14.32 16.61
N PRO A 95 -0.99 15.53 17.14
CA PRO A 95 0.02 16.29 17.88
C PRO A 95 0.65 15.48 19.03
N LEU A 96 1.93 15.71 19.32
CA LEU A 96 2.63 14.95 20.37
C LEU A 96 2.10 15.24 21.79
N ASP A 97 1.64 16.48 22.02
CA ASP A 97 1.04 16.94 23.28
C ASP A 97 -0.48 17.15 23.06
N PRO A 98 -1.31 16.09 22.95
CA PRO A 98 -2.74 16.24 22.70
C PRO A 98 -3.46 16.81 23.94
N PRO A 99 -4.26 17.89 23.82
CA PRO A 99 -5.09 18.39 24.91
C PRO A 99 -6.51 17.79 24.87
N PRO A 100 -7.08 17.21 25.97
CA PRO A 100 -6.43 16.58 27.12
C PRO A 100 -5.85 15.19 26.75
N ALA A 101 -5.06 14.61 27.68
CA ALA A 101 -4.13 13.49 27.52
C ALA A 101 -4.73 12.12 27.08
N VAL A 102 -5.46 12.08 25.97
CA VAL A 102 -5.92 10.85 25.34
C VAL A 102 -4.94 10.53 24.21
N THR A 103 -4.07 9.55 24.44
CA THR A 103 -3.30 8.92 23.36
C THR A 103 -4.18 7.82 22.77
N PRO A 104 -4.60 7.91 21.50
CA PRO A 104 -5.41 6.86 20.88
C PRO A 104 -4.69 5.51 20.97
N PRO A 105 -5.42 4.41 21.30
CA PRO A 105 -4.83 3.08 21.33
C PRO A 105 -4.13 2.75 20.01
N GLY A 106 -2.94 2.18 20.09
CA GLY A 106 -2.15 1.82 18.91
C GLY A 106 -1.41 2.98 18.24
N ALA A 107 -1.52 4.22 18.75
CA ALA A 107 -0.72 5.33 18.24
C ALA A 107 0.78 5.14 18.54
N TRP A 108 1.63 5.43 17.56
CA TRP A 108 3.08 5.37 17.70
C TRP A 108 3.72 6.73 17.41
N ARG A 109 4.87 7.00 18.06
CA ARG A 109 5.62 8.22 17.83
C ARG A 109 6.42 8.14 16.54
N VAL A 110 6.22 9.11 15.64
CA VAL A 110 7.00 9.25 14.42
C VAL A 110 8.25 10.08 14.68
N ARG A 111 9.43 9.47 14.47
CA ARG A 111 10.69 10.22 14.42
C ARG A 111 10.70 11.04 13.15
N SER A 112 10.82 12.35 13.31
CA SER A 112 10.81 13.30 12.20
C SER A 112 12.23 13.77 11.89
N ALA A 113 12.44 14.24 10.65
CA ALA A 113 13.69 14.87 10.25
C ALA A 113 14.01 16.12 11.13
N PRO A 114 15.27 16.57 11.20
CA PRO A 114 15.62 17.80 11.91
C PRO A 114 14.77 18.98 11.45
N GLY A 115 14.24 19.75 12.40
CA GLY A 115 13.36 20.90 12.13
C GLY A 115 11.88 20.56 11.92
N VAL A 116 11.51 19.27 11.90
CA VAL A 116 10.11 18.83 11.85
C VAL A 116 9.65 18.43 13.24
N ALA A 117 8.57 19.05 13.72
CA ALA A 117 8.00 18.72 15.02
C ALA A 117 7.53 17.26 15.05
N PRO A 118 7.90 16.48 16.10
CA PRO A 118 7.44 15.12 16.26
C PRO A 118 5.92 15.08 16.43
N PHE A 119 5.33 13.95 16.06
CA PHE A 119 3.90 13.70 16.14
C PHE A 119 3.64 12.22 16.45
N LEU A 120 2.42 11.91 16.86
CA LEU A 120 1.92 10.54 16.94
C LEU A 120 1.19 10.21 15.63
N ALA A 121 1.29 8.97 15.19
CA ALA A 121 0.55 8.46 14.06
C ALA A 121 -0.23 7.21 14.49
N VAL A 122 -1.37 6.98 13.86
CA VAL A 122 -2.22 5.81 14.11
C VAL A 122 -2.91 5.39 12.83
N HIS A 123 -3.05 4.09 12.60
CA HIS A 123 -3.92 3.56 11.56
C HIS A 123 -5.28 3.23 12.17
N ALA A 124 -6.35 3.67 11.53
CA ALA A 124 -7.71 3.30 11.88
C ALA A 124 -8.54 3.04 10.63
N ASP A 125 -9.51 2.14 10.74
CA ASP A 125 -10.55 2.01 9.74
C ASP A 125 -11.47 3.24 9.87
N PRO A 126 -11.68 4.05 8.82
CA PRO A 126 -12.60 5.18 8.89
C PRO A 126 -14.05 4.77 9.21
N ALA A 127 -14.42 3.49 9.04
CA ALA A 127 -15.71 2.96 9.45
C ALA A 127 -15.82 2.74 10.97
N ASP A 128 -14.70 2.66 11.71
CA ASP A 128 -14.70 2.59 13.17
C ASP A 128 -14.83 4.01 13.75
N THR A 129 -16.06 4.51 13.76
CA THR A 129 -16.38 5.87 14.20
C THR A 129 -15.97 6.15 15.65
N ALA A 130 -15.91 5.12 16.49
CA ALA A 130 -15.49 5.28 17.89
C ALA A 130 -13.97 5.50 17.99
N ALA A 131 -13.18 4.73 17.25
CA ALA A 131 -11.74 4.96 17.15
C ALA A 131 -11.43 6.32 16.52
N VAL A 132 -12.13 6.69 15.44
CA VAL A 132 -11.96 7.98 14.77
C VAL A 132 -12.28 9.15 15.71
N ALA A 133 -13.37 9.08 16.48
CA ALA A 133 -13.72 10.14 17.44
C ALA A 133 -12.61 10.35 18.48
N VAL A 134 -12.04 9.28 19.03
CA VAL A 134 -10.90 9.36 19.98
C VAL A 134 -9.67 10.03 19.35
N ILE A 135 -9.42 9.74 18.07
CA ILE A 135 -8.31 10.34 17.32
C ILE A 135 -8.54 11.83 17.09
N GLU A 136 -9.74 12.21 16.67
CA GLU A 136 -10.11 13.61 16.42
C GLU A 136 -10.14 14.44 17.71
N GLU A 137 -10.64 13.87 18.82
CA GLU A 137 -10.57 14.49 20.15
C GLU A 137 -9.12 14.74 20.60
N ALA A 138 -8.18 13.88 20.22
CA ALA A 138 -6.75 14.09 20.44
C ALA A 138 -6.12 15.13 19.49
N GLY A 139 -6.92 15.77 18.63
CA GLY A 139 -6.46 16.72 17.60
C GLY A 139 -5.88 16.04 16.36
N GLY A 140 -6.18 14.76 16.16
CA GLY A 140 -5.76 13.99 14.99
C GLY A 140 -6.51 14.38 13.72
N TYR A 141 -5.84 14.24 12.58
CA TYR A 141 -6.45 14.44 11.26
C TYR A 141 -5.95 13.38 10.26
N PRO A 142 -6.78 13.00 9.27
CA PRO A 142 -6.40 12.00 8.27
C PRO A 142 -5.30 12.55 7.34
N VAL A 143 -4.33 11.70 7.02
CA VAL A 143 -3.19 12.03 6.13
C VAL A 143 -3.33 11.27 4.82
N GLU A 144 -3.65 9.99 4.90
CA GLU A 144 -3.70 9.09 3.75
C GLU A 144 -4.71 7.99 4.04
N THR A 145 -5.56 7.67 3.06
CA THR A 145 -6.44 6.50 3.15
C THR A 145 -6.06 5.53 2.05
N ASN A 146 -5.91 4.27 2.42
CA ASN A 146 -5.68 3.16 1.50
C ASN A 146 -6.86 2.19 1.56
N VAL A 147 -7.16 1.57 0.42
CA VAL A 147 -8.05 0.42 0.33
C VAL A 147 -7.20 -0.84 0.34
N GLU A 148 -7.38 -1.67 1.36
CA GLU A 148 -6.83 -3.02 1.42
C GLU A 148 -7.64 -3.90 0.48
N LEU A 149 -6.97 -4.52 -0.49
CA LEU A 149 -7.57 -5.51 -1.37
C LEU A 149 -7.10 -6.90 -0.98
N VAL A 150 -7.95 -7.90 -1.17
CA VAL A 150 -7.65 -9.31 -0.87
C VAL A 150 -7.96 -10.21 -2.06
N ARG A 151 -7.12 -11.23 -2.25
CA ARG A 151 -7.38 -12.40 -3.10
C ARG A 151 -7.28 -13.66 -2.26
N SER A 152 -8.38 -14.39 -2.15
CA SER A 152 -8.49 -15.65 -1.38
C SER A 152 -8.07 -16.89 -2.17
#